data_AF-A0A8S3V4W5-F1
#
_entry.id   AF-A0A8S3V4W5-F1
#
_cell.length_a   1.000
_cell.length_b   1.000
_cell.length_c   1.000
_cell.angle_alpha   90.00
_cell.angle_beta   90.00
_cell.angle_gamma   90.00
#
_symmetry.space_group_name_H-M   'P 1'
#
loop_
_entity.id
_entity.type
_entity.pdbx_description
1 polymer ?
#
loop_
_entity_poly.entity_id
_entity_poly.type
_entity_poly.pdbx_seq_one_letter_code
_entity_poly.pdbx_strand_id
1 'polypeptide(L)'
;MIESTSRINSVRYLRKTRKYLLETLDATELLGYNKVALNTRPNTAALLTEFSKLGYTTHYGQDTFYSVGKPGFKFQPTDYYDQPFHDAYQQGTKHIFHFCFNGKSSSEYVNERMFNLVSNLKDNPFFSLSMHIRMTHDSLTRAVTIDQLISKTLQSLHKNSLLNNTFLALFGDHGIRSGKVRPTFIGQLEERLPMMLMYVPPWFKTKYCSYFKNLRTNAGILTTHFDTHSTLLHLLDLDNNNLGIKTYREKGISLFKKIPRNRSCQDAHIPSKWCACNFRL
;
A
#
# COMPACT_ATOMS: atom_id res chain seq x y z
N MET A 1 0.94 2.01 -3.41
CA MET A 1 0.69 0.57 -3.65
C MET A 1 1.21 0.18 -5.02
N ILE A 2 1.87 -0.97 -5.14
CA ILE A 2 2.21 -1.60 -6.42
C ILE A 2 1.46 -2.92 -6.51
N GLU A 3 0.48 -3.00 -7.40
CA GLU A 3 -0.44 -4.13 -7.55
C GLU A 3 0.31 -5.41 -7.99
N SER A 4 -0.21 -6.59 -7.62
CA SER A 4 0.36 -7.90 -8.01
C SER A 4 1.83 -8.11 -7.61
N THR A 5 2.35 -7.36 -6.63
CA THR A 5 3.75 -7.41 -6.24
C THR A 5 3.94 -8.15 -4.90
N SER A 6 4.47 -9.37 -4.99
CA SER A 6 4.88 -10.17 -3.83
C SER A 6 6.16 -9.62 -3.17
N ARG A 7 6.45 -10.07 -1.94
CA ARG A 7 7.72 -9.78 -1.27
C ARG A 7 8.93 -10.19 -2.13
N ILE A 8 8.98 -11.43 -2.59
CA ILE A 8 10.10 -11.95 -3.37
C ILE A 8 10.18 -11.32 -4.76
N ASN A 9 9.04 -11.00 -5.38
CA ASN A 9 8.99 -10.21 -6.59
C ASN A 9 9.68 -8.85 -6.42
N SER A 10 9.33 -8.13 -5.34
CA SER A 10 9.93 -6.83 -5.04
C SER A 10 11.45 -6.92 -4.83
N VAL A 11 11.95 -7.99 -4.19
CA VAL A 11 13.38 -8.23 -4.00
C VAL A 11 14.12 -8.33 -5.33
N ARG A 12 13.51 -9.00 -6.32
CA ARG A 12 14.10 -9.19 -7.66
C ARG A 12 14.06 -7.91 -8.50
N TYR A 13 12.93 -7.21 -8.49
CA TYR A 13 12.65 -6.19 -9.51
C TYR A 13 12.54 -4.75 -8.99
N LEU A 14 12.49 -4.52 -7.67
CA LEU A 14 12.45 -3.19 -7.05
C LEU A 14 13.73 -2.89 -6.24
N ARG A 15 14.90 -3.24 -6.80
CA ARG A 15 16.19 -3.21 -6.07
C ARG A 15 16.57 -1.81 -5.60
N LYS A 16 16.46 -0.79 -6.45
CA LYS A 16 16.81 0.61 -6.10
C LYS A 16 15.86 1.16 -5.04
N THR A 17 14.57 0.89 -5.21
CA THR A 17 13.50 1.32 -4.29
C THR A 17 13.67 0.69 -2.90
N ARG A 18 13.85 -0.63 -2.85
CA ARG A 18 14.03 -1.36 -1.60
C ARG A 18 15.31 -0.96 -0.89
N LYS A 19 16.42 -0.85 -1.62
CA LYS A 19 17.70 -0.38 -1.06
C LYS A 19 17.51 0.97 -0.36
N TYR A 20 16.89 1.92 -1.03
CA TYR A 20 16.66 3.25 -0.47
C TYR A 20 15.75 3.22 0.78
N LEU A 21 14.65 2.47 0.74
CA LEU A 21 13.75 2.33 1.88
C LEU A 21 14.43 1.70 3.09
N LEU A 22 15.14 0.59 2.89
CA LEU A 22 15.70 -0.22 3.97
C LEU A 22 16.99 0.37 4.54
N GLU A 23 17.91 0.81 3.67
CA GLU A 23 19.25 1.24 4.07
C GLU A 23 19.33 2.75 4.34
N THR A 24 18.50 3.56 3.69
CA THR A 24 18.55 5.04 3.83
C THR A 24 17.42 5.59 4.69
N LEU A 25 16.19 5.14 4.48
CA LEU A 25 15.03 5.64 5.23
C LEU A 25 14.77 4.88 6.53
N ASP A 26 15.51 3.80 6.79
CA ASP A 26 15.28 2.91 7.92
C ASP A 26 13.81 2.47 8.00
N ALA A 27 13.27 1.99 6.87
CA ALA A 27 11.92 1.42 6.81
C ALA A 27 11.88 0.04 7.46
N THR A 28 10.69 -0.34 7.94
CA THR A 28 10.40 -1.69 8.45
C THR A 28 9.72 -2.50 7.37
N GLU A 29 10.35 -3.59 6.94
CA GLU A 29 9.70 -4.60 6.10
C GLU A 29 8.94 -5.61 6.96
N LEU A 30 7.64 -5.77 6.71
CA LEU A 30 6.83 -6.79 7.36
C LEU A 30 6.97 -8.11 6.60
N LEU A 31 7.86 -8.97 7.08
CA LEU A 31 8.17 -10.26 6.49
C LEU A 31 6.99 -11.25 6.61
N GLY A 32 6.19 -11.15 7.68
CA GLY A 32 5.03 -12.01 7.90
C GLY A 32 3.73 -11.53 7.22
N TYR A 33 3.81 -10.59 6.28
CA TYR A 33 2.62 -9.96 5.70
C TYR A 33 1.89 -10.89 4.71
N ASN A 34 0.59 -11.09 4.93
CA ASN A 34 -0.26 -12.01 4.15
C ASN A 34 -1.54 -11.29 3.70
N LYS A 35 -1.99 -11.58 2.48
CA LYS A 35 -3.27 -11.06 1.98
C LYS A 35 -4.47 -11.72 2.66
N VAL A 36 -5.64 -11.10 2.60
CA VAL A 36 -6.86 -11.66 3.22
C VAL A 36 -7.88 -12.14 2.19
N ALA A 37 -7.72 -11.73 0.92
CA ALA A 37 -8.65 -12.07 -0.14
C ALA A 37 -7.99 -12.06 -1.53
N LEU A 38 -8.76 -12.49 -2.54
CA LEU A 38 -8.26 -12.68 -3.91
C LEU A 38 -7.82 -11.37 -4.57
N ASN A 39 -8.66 -10.34 -4.55
CA ASN A 39 -8.51 -9.13 -5.39
C ASN A 39 -8.07 -7.91 -4.57
N THR A 40 -7.70 -6.83 -5.23
CA THR A 40 -7.30 -5.55 -4.63
C THR A 40 -8.29 -4.99 -3.62
N ARG A 41 -9.56 -4.80 -4.01
CA ARG A 41 -10.58 -4.14 -3.18
C ARG A 41 -10.70 -4.70 -1.75
N PRO A 42 -10.89 -6.02 -1.53
CA PRO A 42 -10.97 -6.55 -0.17
C PRO A 42 -9.65 -6.46 0.62
N ASN A 43 -8.51 -6.28 -0.05
CA ASN A 43 -7.22 -6.06 0.60
C ASN A 43 -6.97 -4.57 0.91
N THR A 44 -7.55 -3.60 0.17
CA THR A 44 -7.13 -2.20 0.28
C THR A 44 -8.23 -1.19 0.60
N ALA A 45 -9.50 -1.50 0.34
CA ALA A 45 -10.58 -0.51 0.44
C ALA A 45 -10.76 0.06 1.85
N ALA A 46 -10.52 -0.74 2.89
CA ALA A 46 -10.62 -0.28 4.28
C ALA A 46 -9.60 0.84 4.59
N LEU A 47 -8.45 0.88 3.91
CA LEU A 47 -7.42 1.89 4.13
C LEU A 47 -7.89 3.31 3.81
N LEU A 48 -8.95 3.47 3.01
CA LEU A 48 -9.50 4.76 2.60
C LEU A 48 -10.46 5.39 3.63
N THR A 49 -10.74 4.71 4.74
CA THR A 49 -11.83 5.08 5.65
C THR A 49 -11.40 6.05 6.75
N GLU A 50 -12.37 6.77 7.32
CA GLU A 50 -12.28 7.69 8.48
C GLU A 50 -11.49 8.99 8.29
N PHE A 51 -10.50 9.06 7.39
CA PHE A 51 -9.67 10.27 7.21
C PHE A 51 -10.46 11.54 6.88
N SER A 52 -11.33 11.51 5.86
CA SER A 52 -12.11 12.68 5.44
C SER A 52 -13.03 13.19 6.57
N LYS A 53 -13.63 12.29 7.36
CA LYS A 53 -14.48 12.65 8.52
C LYS A 53 -13.71 13.38 9.62
N LEU A 54 -12.40 13.17 9.70
CA LEU A 54 -11.51 13.79 10.68
C LEU A 54 -10.77 15.02 10.11
N GLY A 55 -11.23 15.56 8.98
CA GLY A 55 -10.69 16.78 8.38
C GLY A 55 -9.38 16.58 7.60
N TYR A 56 -8.99 15.34 7.31
CA TYR A 56 -7.86 15.08 6.42
C TYR A 56 -8.29 15.31 4.97
N THR A 57 -7.43 15.97 4.21
CA THR A 57 -7.58 15.98 2.75
C THR A 57 -7.22 14.60 2.19
N THR A 58 -8.12 13.98 1.45
CA THR A 58 -7.99 12.58 1.00
C THR A 58 -7.74 12.47 -0.50
N HIS A 59 -6.88 11.54 -0.88
CA HIS A 59 -6.53 11.25 -2.26
C HIS A 59 -6.53 9.75 -2.56
N TYR A 60 -7.17 9.38 -3.66
CA TYR A 60 -7.12 8.04 -4.24
C TYR A 60 -6.79 8.14 -5.74
N GLY A 61 -5.60 7.68 -6.09
CA GLY A 61 -5.08 7.71 -7.45
C GLY A 61 -4.71 6.33 -7.95
N GLN A 62 -4.95 6.06 -9.23
CA GLN A 62 -4.58 4.80 -9.87
C GLN A 62 -4.08 5.05 -11.29
N ASP A 63 -3.15 4.25 -11.78
CA ASP A 63 -2.57 4.41 -13.11
C ASP A 63 -3.29 3.63 -14.23
N THR A 64 -4.53 3.21 -13.98
CA THR A 64 -5.39 2.58 -14.98
C THR A 64 -6.76 3.22 -15.02
N PHE A 65 -7.29 3.19 -16.23
CA PHE A 65 -8.57 3.76 -16.61
C PHE A 65 -9.74 2.81 -16.34
N TYR A 66 -9.47 1.56 -15.97
CA TYR A 66 -10.44 0.48 -15.97
C TYR A 66 -10.48 -0.24 -14.63
N SER A 67 -11.62 -0.15 -13.96
CA SER A 67 -12.09 -1.21 -13.07
C SER A 67 -12.63 -2.34 -13.94
N VAL A 68 -11.73 -3.17 -14.51
CA VAL A 68 -12.12 -4.26 -15.42
C VAL A 68 -13.23 -5.11 -14.80
N GLY A 69 -14.42 -5.07 -15.41
CA GLY A 69 -15.54 -5.97 -15.13
C GLY A 69 -16.22 -5.82 -13.77
N LYS A 70 -16.02 -4.71 -13.04
CA LYS A 70 -16.72 -4.47 -11.76
C LYS A 70 -17.17 -3.02 -11.62
N PRO A 71 -18.34 -2.76 -11.01
CA PRO A 71 -18.71 -1.39 -10.66
C PRO A 71 -17.64 -0.82 -9.73
N GLY A 72 -17.09 0.33 -10.11
CA GLY A 72 -16.17 1.13 -9.31
C GLY A 72 -16.85 1.68 -8.05
N PHE A 73 -16.35 2.78 -7.51
CA PHE A 73 -17.05 3.45 -6.42
C PHE A 73 -18.34 4.11 -6.94
N LYS A 74 -19.47 3.88 -6.25
CA LYS A 74 -20.76 4.50 -6.60
C LYS A 74 -20.73 6.02 -6.41
N PHE A 75 -19.96 6.47 -5.42
CA PHE A 75 -19.70 7.87 -5.10
C PHE A 75 -18.20 8.09 -5.06
N GLN A 76 -17.75 9.30 -5.33
CA GLN A 76 -16.34 9.65 -5.23
C GLN A 76 -15.79 9.29 -3.83
N PRO A 77 -14.73 8.46 -3.73
CA PRO A 77 -14.28 7.91 -2.45
C PRO A 77 -13.40 8.86 -1.63
N THR A 78 -12.85 9.90 -2.26
CA THR A 78 -11.85 10.82 -1.68
C THR A 78 -11.97 12.21 -2.30
N ASP A 79 -11.48 13.25 -1.64
CA ASP A 79 -11.54 14.64 -2.11
C ASP A 79 -10.86 14.82 -3.47
N TYR A 80 -9.70 14.19 -3.65
CA TYR A 80 -9.00 14.09 -4.92
C TYR A 80 -9.09 12.65 -5.45
N TYR A 81 -9.75 12.46 -6.60
CA TYR A 81 -9.93 11.16 -7.24
C TYR A 81 -9.47 11.21 -8.70
N ASP A 82 -8.63 10.26 -9.12
CA ASP A 82 -8.04 10.27 -10.47
C ASP A 82 -8.99 9.80 -11.59
N GLN A 83 -10.07 9.10 -11.27
CA GLN A 83 -10.94 8.50 -12.30
C GLN A 83 -11.59 9.50 -13.27
N PRO A 84 -12.10 10.68 -12.85
CA PRO A 84 -12.65 11.65 -13.80
C PRO A 84 -11.64 12.11 -14.86
N PHE A 85 -10.35 12.22 -14.49
CA PHE A 85 -9.28 12.51 -15.47
C PHE A 85 -9.12 11.37 -16.47
N HIS A 86 -9.13 10.13 -15.98
CA HIS A 86 -9.06 8.94 -16.82
C HIS A 86 -10.22 8.87 -17.81
N ASP A 87 -11.44 9.11 -17.35
CA ASP A 87 -12.65 9.09 -18.18
C ASP A 87 -12.60 10.17 -19.27
N ALA A 88 -12.17 11.39 -18.93
CA ALA A 88 -11.99 12.46 -19.91
C ALA A 88 -10.90 12.15 -20.95
N TYR A 89 -9.77 11.56 -20.53
CA TYR A 89 -8.70 11.17 -21.44
C TYR A 89 -9.14 10.07 -22.41
N GLN A 90 -9.92 9.09 -21.95
CA GLN A 90 -10.49 8.05 -22.81
C GLN A 90 -11.44 8.61 -23.86
N GLN A 91 -12.28 9.58 -23.49
CA GLN A 91 -13.19 10.21 -24.45
C GLN A 91 -12.43 10.98 -25.54
N GLY A 92 -11.29 11.59 -25.19
CA GLY A 92 -10.45 12.34 -26.13
C GLY A 92 -9.49 11.50 -26.98
N THR A 93 -9.26 10.23 -26.64
CA THR A 93 -8.27 9.38 -27.33
C THR A 93 -8.88 8.06 -27.78
N LYS A 94 -8.80 7.74 -29.08
CA LYS A 94 -9.25 6.44 -29.65
C LYS A 94 -8.40 5.24 -29.19
N HIS A 95 -7.49 5.42 -28.23
CA HIS A 95 -6.50 4.42 -27.84
C HIS A 95 -6.75 3.89 -26.44
N ILE A 96 -7.32 2.68 -26.39
CA ILE A 96 -7.83 2.05 -25.18
C ILE A 96 -6.71 1.46 -24.29
N PHE A 97 -5.48 1.33 -24.80
CA PHE A 97 -4.44 0.49 -24.17
C PHE A 97 -3.01 1.05 -24.10
N HIS A 98 -2.80 2.36 -23.95
CA HIS A 98 -1.42 2.85 -23.81
C HIS A 98 -0.87 2.78 -22.39
N PHE A 99 0.42 2.45 -22.30
CA PHE A 99 1.26 2.61 -21.11
C PHE A 99 1.65 4.07 -20.88
N CYS A 100 1.41 4.95 -21.86
CA CYS A 100 1.85 6.34 -21.90
C CYS A 100 0.74 7.34 -22.25
N PHE A 101 0.85 8.53 -21.69
CA PHE A 101 -0.03 9.69 -21.74
C PHE A 101 0.84 10.90 -22.02
N ASN A 102 0.75 11.45 -23.24
CA ASN A 102 1.52 12.64 -23.66
C ASN A 102 3.04 12.54 -23.32
N GLY A 103 3.68 11.42 -23.68
CA GLY A 103 5.11 11.19 -23.43
C GLY A 103 5.49 10.74 -22.01
N LYS A 104 4.55 10.70 -21.06
CA LYS A 104 4.76 10.15 -19.70
C LYS A 104 4.08 8.81 -19.55
N SER A 105 4.64 7.85 -18.83
CA SER A 105 3.93 6.62 -18.48
C SER A 105 2.74 6.88 -17.54
N SER A 106 1.76 5.97 -17.51
CA SER A 106 0.65 6.03 -16.54
C SER A 106 1.16 6.10 -15.09
N SER A 107 2.21 5.32 -14.81
CA SER A 107 2.84 5.28 -13.51
C SER A 107 3.53 6.61 -13.16
N GLU A 108 4.14 7.31 -14.13
CA GLU A 108 4.66 8.67 -13.91
C GLU A 108 3.56 9.65 -13.55
N TYR A 109 2.41 9.58 -14.24
CA TYR A 109 1.28 10.46 -13.97
C TYR A 109 0.74 10.33 -12.54
N VAL A 110 0.46 9.09 -12.09
CA VAL A 110 -0.05 8.87 -10.73
C VAL A 110 0.98 9.26 -9.67
N ASN A 111 2.28 9.08 -9.94
CA ASN A 111 3.34 9.48 -9.02
C ASN A 111 3.48 10.99 -8.92
N GLU A 112 3.37 11.70 -10.05
CA GLU A 112 3.43 13.17 -10.09
C GLU A 112 2.25 13.80 -9.36
N ARG A 113 1.02 13.29 -9.57
CA ARG A 113 -0.15 13.72 -8.80
C ARG A 113 0.02 13.54 -7.30
N MET A 114 0.50 12.37 -6.89
CA MET A 114 0.80 12.07 -5.49
C MET A 114 1.84 13.04 -4.93
N PHE A 115 2.95 13.23 -5.64
CA PHE A 115 4.02 14.11 -5.20
C PHE A 115 3.55 15.56 -5.06
N ASN A 116 2.79 16.07 -6.04
CA ASN A 116 2.24 17.42 -6.00
C ASN A 116 1.27 17.59 -4.82
N LEU A 117 0.42 16.61 -4.56
CA LEU A 117 -0.51 16.64 -3.43
C LEU A 117 0.25 16.67 -2.09
N VAL A 118 1.23 15.78 -1.90
CA VAL A 118 2.04 15.76 -0.67
C VAL A 118 2.83 17.05 -0.49
N SER A 119 3.37 17.61 -1.58
CA SER A 119 4.12 18.86 -1.54
C SER A 119 3.25 20.05 -1.15
N ASN A 120 2.03 20.15 -1.71
CA ASN A 120 1.10 21.24 -1.43
C ASN A 120 0.45 21.13 -0.05
N LEU A 121 0.30 19.91 0.47
CA LEU A 121 -0.31 19.63 1.76
C LEU A 121 0.73 19.38 2.87
N LYS A 122 2.00 19.75 2.68
CA LYS A 122 3.07 19.48 3.66
C LYS A 122 2.76 19.99 5.08
N ASP A 123 1.96 21.05 5.20
CA ASP A 123 1.57 21.70 6.45
C ASP A 123 0.11 21.40 6.86
N ASN A 124 -0.59 20.54 6.10
CA ASN A 124 -1.99 20.18 6.33
C ASN A 124 -2.16 18.65 6.48
N PRO A 125 -3.11 18.16 7.29
CA PRO A 125 -3.35 16.72 7.40
C PRO A 125 -3.87 16.15 6.08
N PHE A 126 -3.23 15.09 5.59
CA PHE A 126 -3.62 14.42 4.36
C PHE A 126 -3.55 12.90 4.46
N PHE A 127 -4.34 12.23 3.64
CA PHE A 127 -4.21 10.80 3.35
C PHE A 127 -4.13 10.60 1.84
N SER A 128 -3.18 9.80 1.38
CA SER A 128 -2.97 9.55 -0.04
C SER A 128 -2.72 8.07 -0.30
N LEU A 129 -3.57 7.47 -1.15
CA LEU A 129 -3.40 6.13 -1.68
C LEU A 129 -3.23 6.18 -3.20
N SER A 130 -1.99 6.03 -3.66
CA SER A 130 -1.65 5.93 -5.09
C SER A 130 -1.35 4.49 -5.50
N MET A 131 -1.90 4.06 -6.63
CA MET A 131 -1.84 2.68 -7.11
C MET A 131 -1.16 2.59 -8.47
N HIS A 132 -0.05 1.84 -8.51
CA HIS A 132 0.60 1.39 -9.74
C HIS A 132 0.10 0.00 -10.06
N ILE A 133 -0.61 -0.15 -11.16
CA ILE A 133 -1.29 -1.38 -11.57
C ILE A 133 -0.85 -1.76 -12.98
N ARG A 134 -0.83 -0.80 -13.92
CA ARG A 134 -0.65 -1.06 -15.35
C ARG A 134 0.62 -1.84 -15.67
N MET A 135 1.70 -1.53 -14.98
CA MET A 135 3.01 -2.13 -15.24
C MET A 135 3.12 -3.55 -14.68
N THR A 136 2.44 -3.85 -13.56
CA THR A 136 2.69 -5.08 -12.79
C THR A 136 1.57 -6.12 -12.88
N HIS A 137 0.32 -5.72 -13.17
CA HIS A 137 -0.86 -6.59 -13.10
C HIS A 137 -0.72 -7.94 -13.84
N ASP A 138 -0.18 -7.89 -15.06
CA ASP A 138 -0.05 -9.08 -15.91
C ASP A 138 1.42 -9.53 -16.09
N SER A 139 2.35 -9.05 -15.25
CA SER A 139 3.76 -9.35 -15.44
C SER A 139 4.56 -9.50 -14.16
N LEU A 140 5.25 -10.62 -14.07
CA LEU A 140 6.24 -10.88 -13.03
C LEU A 140 7.44 -9.94 -13.08
N THR A 141 7.83 -9.46 -14.26
CA THR A 141 9.16 -8.85 -14.45
C THR A 141 9.10 -7.34 -14.60
N ARG A 142 7.95 -6.79 -15.04
CA ARG A 142 7.79 -5.37 -15.34
C ARG A 142 7.78 -4.45 -14.13
N ALA A 143 7.78 -4.96 -12.89
CA ALA A 143 8.04 -4.12 -11.72
C ALA A 143 9.39 -3.37 -11.84
N VAL A 144 10.36 -3.90 -12.60
CA VAL A 144 11.64 -3.22 -12.88
C VAL A 144 11.48 -1.90 -13.61
N THR A 145 10.42 -1.72 -14.41
CA THR A 145 10.23 -0.50 -15.21
C THR A 145 9.89 0.71 -14.34
N ILE A 146 9.33 0.48 -13.15
CA ILE A 146 8.96 1.54 -12.20
C ILE A 146 9.96 1.68 -11.04
N ASP A 147 10.94 0.79 -10.89
CA ASP A 147 11.90 0.84 -9.78
C ASP A 147 12.66 2.18 -9.70
N GLN A 148 13.11 2.69 -10.85
CA GLN A 148 13.81 3.97 -10.88
C GLN A 148 12.88 5.15 -10.61
N LEU A 149 11.64 5.11 -11.09
CA LEU A 149 10.62 6.13 -10.84
C LEU A 149 10.33 6.22 -9.34
N ILE A 150 9.96 5.10 -8.71
CA ILE A 150 9.62 5.07 -7.29
C ILE A 150 10.83 5.47 -6.44
N SER A 151 12.01 4.93 -6.71
CA SER A 151 13.23 5.28 -5.97
C SER A 151 13.55 6.78 -6.04
N LYS A 152 13.43 7.41 -7.22
CA LYS A 152 13.63 8.85 -7.37
C LYS A 152 12.56 9.66 -6.63
N THR A 153 11.29 9.25 -6.70
CA THR A 153 10.21 9.93 -5.96
C THR A 153 10.45 9.86 -4.45
N LEU A 154 10.87 8.71 -3.91
CA LEU A 154 11.23 8.57 -2.48
C LEU A 154 12.38 9.49 -2.10
N GLN A 155 13.42 9.58 -2.95
CA GLN A 155 14.53 10.50 -2.75
C GLN A 155 14.06 11.95 -2.74
N SER A 156 13.16 12.33 -3.65
CA SER A 156 12.59 13.68 -3.69
C SER A 156 11.74 13.98 -2.45
N LEU A 157 10.88 13.06 -2.02
CA LEU A 157 10.08 13.22 -0.79
C LEU A 157 10.99 13.43 0.43
N HIS A 158 12.06 12.64 0.54
CA HIS A 158 13.01 12.76 1.64
C HIS A 158 13.83 14.05 1.59
N LYS A 159 14.44 14.37 0.44
CA LYS A 159 15.30 15.57 0.28
C LYS A 159 14.53 16.88 0.48
N ASN A 160 13.25 16.91 0.15
CA ASN A 160 12.38 18.08 0.34
C ASN A 160 11.69 18.10 1.72
N SER A 161 12.14 17.27 2.68
CA SER A 161 11.59 17.20 4.03
C SER A 161 10.09 16.83 4.11
N LEU A 162 9.51 16.32 3.03
CA LEU A 162 8.10 15.93 2.97
C LEU A 162 7.81 14.66 3.78
N LEU A 163 8.85 13.88 4.11
CA LEU A 163 8.75 12.73 5.00
C LEU A 163 8.89 13.08 6.48
N ASN A 164 9.26 14.31 6.85
CA ASN A 164 9.49 14.67 8.25
C ASN A 164 8.22 14.56 9.10
N ASN A 165 7.04 14.77 8.51
CA ASN A 165 5.75 14.64 9.19
C ASN A 165 4.80 13.65 8.49
N THR A 166 5.35 12.71 7.71
CA THR A 166 4.54 11.81 6.88
C THR A 166 4.91 10.36 7.16
N PHE A 167 3.91 9.55 7.54
CA PHE A 167 4.03 8.11 7.50
C PHE A 167 3.88 7.63 6.06
N LEU A 168 4.73 6.69 5.64
CA LEU A 168 4.73 6.18 4.28
C LEU A 168 4.72 4.66 4.29
N ALA A 169 3.87 4.06 3.46
CA ALA A 169 3.89 2.61 3.21
C ALA A 169 4.02 2.32 1.71
N LEU A 170 5.01 1.51 1.33
CA LEU A 170 5.10 0.90 0.02
C LEU A 170 4.72 -0.57 0.13
N PHE A 171 3.64 -0.96 -0.55
CA PHE A 171 3.06 -2.29 -0.39
C PHE A 171 2.41 -2.82 -1.66
N GLY A 172 2.24 -4.13 -1.71
CA GLY A 172 1.35 -4.82 -2.65
C GLY A 172 0.07 -5.29 -1.96
N ASP A 173 -0.96 -5.57 -2.75
CA ASP A 173 -2.25 -6.13 -2.30
C ASP A 173 -2.27 -7.67 -2.35
N HIS A 174 -1.58 -8.24 -3.32
CA HIS A 174 -1.30 -9.65 -3.50
C HIS A 174 -0.07 -9.82 -4.42
N GLY A 175 0.45 -11.04 -4.57
CA GLY A 175 1.38 -11.38 -5.67
C GLY A 175 0.65 -11.64 -6.99
N ILE A 176 1.37 -12.01 -8.05
CA ILE A 176 0.77 -12.20 -9.38
C ILE A 176 -0.33 -13.28 -9.38
N ARG A 177 -1.45 -12.99 -10.04
CA ARG A 177 -2.63 -13.88 -10.13
C ARG A 177 -2.89 -14.41 -11.55
N SER A 178 -1.90 -14.31 -12.42
CA SER A 178 -2.02 -14.65 -13.84
C SER A 178 -0.74 -15.32 -14.35
N GLY A 179 -0.84 -15.93 -15.54
CA GLY A 179 0.29 -16.58 -16.19
C GLY A 179 0.64 -17.96 -15.63
N LYS A 180 1.66 -18.59 -16.26
CA LYS A 180 2.07 -19.98 -16.00
C LYS A 180 2.62 -20.21 -14.59
N VAL A 181 3.05 -19.15 -13.89
CA VAL A 181 3.57 -19.28 -12.52
C VAL A 181 2.46 -19.55 -11.51
N ARG A 182 1.27 -19.00 -11.71
CA ARG A 182 0.17 -19.02 -10.73
C ARG A 182 -0.19 -20.41 -10.20
N PRO A 183 -0.33 -21.47 -11.04
CA PRO A 183 -0.68 -22.79 -10.52
C PRO A 183 0.45 -23.47 -9.74
N THR A 184 1.70 -23.06 -9.93
CA THR A 184 2.86 -23.66 -9.23
C THR A 184 2.82 -23.38 -7.72
N PHE A 185 3.48 -24.24 -6.93
CA PHE A 185 3.63 -24.04 -5.49
C PHE A 185 4.19 -22.65 -5.14
N ILE A 186 5.27 -22.24 -5.82
CA ILE A 186 5.90 -20.92 -5.59
C ILE A 186 4.99 -19.78 -6.01
N GLY A 187 4.30 -19.89 -7.15
CA GLY A 187 3.34 -18.87 -7.58
C GLY A 187 2.22 -18.69 -6.58
N GLN A 188 1.66 -19.80 -6.08
CA GLN A 188 0.66 -19.79 -5.02
C GLN A 188 1.16 -19.13 -3.73
N LEU A 189 2.38 -19.47 -3.29
CA LEU A 189 2.96 -18.87 -2.09
C LEU A 189 3.20 -17.36 -2.27
N GLU A 190 3.84 -16.96 -3.36
CA GLU A 190 4.09 -15.55 -3.68
C GLU A 190 2.78 -14.75 -3.86
N GLU A 191 1.73 -15.35 -4.44
CA GLU A 191 0.41 -14.74 -4.58
C GLU A 191 -0.17 -14.30 -3.22
N ARG A 192 0.15 -15.02 -2.14
CA ARG A 192 -0.37 -14.79 -0.78
C ARG A 192 0.47 -13.82 0.06
N LEU A 193 1.73 -13.59 -0.33
CA LEU A 193 2.73 -12.85 0.42
C LEU A 193 3.11 -11.53 -0.27
N PRO A 194 2.23 -10.50 -0.24
CA PRO A 194 2.56 -9.19 -0.78
C PRO A 194 3.72 -8.54 -0.02
N MET A 195 4.43 -7.63 -0.68
CA MET A 195 5.41 -6.79 0.03
C MET A 195 4.71 -5.76 0.93
N MET A 196 5.34 -5.38 2.04
CA MET A 196 4.93 -4.26 2.89
C MET A 196 6.15 -3.65 3.57
N LEU A 197 6.49 -2.41 3.19
CA LEU A 197 7.55 -1.62 3.79
C LEU A 197 6.96 -0.34 4.36
N MET A 198 7.17 -0.08 5.66
CA MET A 198 6.65 1.08 6.36
C MET A 198 7.77 1.98 6.86
N TYR A 199 7.72 3.25 6.46
CA TYR A 199 8.53 4.33 6.99
C TYR A 199 7.75 5.09 8.07
N VAL A 200 8.46 5.41 9.15
CA VAL A 200 7.94 6.14 10.31
C VAL A 200 8.79 7.41 10.46
N PRO A 201 8.19 8.61 10.60
CA PRO A 201 8.95 9.85 10.73
C PRO A 201 9.81 9.87 12.00
N PRO A 202 10.98 10.54 12.02
CA PRO A 202 11.92 10.48 13.14
C PRO A 202 11.32 10.94 14.47
N TRP A 203 10.51 12.00 14.47
CA TRP A 203 9.88 12.51 15.68
C TRP A 203 8.99 11.46 16.35
N PHE A 204 8.31 10.62 15.56
CA PHE A 204 7.44 9.58 16.09
C PHE A 204 8.25 8.43 16.68
N LYS A 205 9.37 8.06 16.04
CA LYS A 205 10.31 7.07 16.59
C LYS A 205 10.82 7.50 17.97
N THR A 206 11.08 8.80 18.15
CA THR A 206 11.54 9.37 19.43
C THR A 206 10.42 9.49 20.46
N LYS A 207 9.29 10.13 20.10
CA LYS A 207 8.18 10.39 21.03
C LYS A 207 7.43 9.12 21.44
N TYR A 208 7.20 8.20 20.48
CA TYR A 208 6.45 6.95 20.68
C TYR A 208 7.36 5.73 20.44
N CYS A 209 8.51 5.69 21.13
CA CYS A 209 9.54 4.67 20.94
C CYS A 209 9.04 3.23 21.17
N SER A 210 8.10 3.04 22.11
CA SER A 210 7.46 1.75 22.38
C SER A 210 6.63 1.25 21.19
N TYR A 211 5.92 2.15 20.52
CA TYR A 211 5.15 1.85 19.30
C TYR A 211 6.08 1.48 18.15
N PHE A 212 7.16 2.22 17.94
CA PHE A 212 8.14 1.88 16.91
C PHE A 212 8.84 0.53 17.19
N LYS A 213 9.18 0.24 18.45
CA LYS A 213 9.72 -1.07 18.85
C LYS A 213 8.74 -2.21 18.57
N ASN A 214 7.44 -1.99 18.81
CA ASN A 214 6.40 -2.98 18.47
C ASN A 214 6.32 -3.20 16.96
N LEU A 215 6.34 -2.14 16.14
CA LEU A 215 6.36 -2.28 14.67
C LEU A 215 7.54 -3.17 14.22
N ARG A 216 8.74 -2.92 14.75
CA ARG A 216 9.94 -3.73 14.46
C ARG A 216 9.81 -5.18 14.93
N THR A 217 9.26 -5.39 16.12
CA THR A 217 9.03 -6.74 16.67
C THR A 217 8.00 -7.52 15.85
N ASN A 218 6.95 -6.85 15.40
CA ASN A 218 5.87 -7.43 14.60
C ASN A 218 6.26 -7.71 13.15
N ALA A 219 7.43 -7.23 12.69
CA ALA A 219 7.91 -7.45 11.33
C ALA A 219 7.98 -8.94 10.93
N GLY A 220 8.34 -9.81 11.88
CA GLY A 220 8.38 -11.27 11.68
C GLY A 220 7.08 -12.01 12.00
N ILE A 221 6.01 -11.31 12.39
CA ILE A 221 4.74 -11.90 12.83
C ILE A 221 3.71 -11.85 11.70
N LEU A 222 2.83 -12.84 11.67
CA LEU A 222 1.71 -12.91 10.72
C LEU A 222 0.83 -11.65 10.85
N THR A 223 0.85 -10.83 9.80
CA THR A 223 0.16 -9.54 9.72
C THR A 223 -0.56 -9.39 8.39
N THR A 224 -1.56 -8.51 8.33
CA THR A 224 -2.44 -8.35 7.17
C THR A 224 -2.82 -6.89 6.96
N HIS A 225 -3.58 -6.62 5.89
CA HIS A 225 -4.19 -5.31 5.67
C HIS A 225 -5.17 -4.88 6.77
N PHE A 226 -5.76 -5.81 7.53
CA PHE A 226 -6.56 -5.44 8.70
C PHE A 226 -5.71 -4.81 9.80
N ASP A 227 -4.48 -5.31 10.00
CA ASP A 227 -3.54 -4.74 10.97
C ASP A 227 -3.04 -3.37 10.50
N THR A 228 -2.79 -3.21 9.20
CA THR A 228 -2.45 -1.91 8.61
C THR A 228 -3.58 -0.89 8.79
N HIS A 229 -4.83 -1.26 8.49
CA HIS A 229 -6.00 -0.41 8.74
C HIS A 229 -6.13 -0.05 10.23
N SER A 230 -5.97 -1.03 11.12
CA SER A 230 -6.00 -0.79 12.57
C SER A 230 -4.87 0.13 13.02
N THR A 231 -3.72 0.11 12.35
CA THR A 231 -2.59 1.00 12.61
C THR A 231 -2.90 2.43 12.17
N LEU A 232 -3.56 2.62 11.02
CA LEU A 232 -4.00 3.92 10.55
C LEU A 232 -5.03 4.54 11.51
N LEU A 233 -6.03 3.76 11.95
CA LEU A 233 -7.00 4.22 12.95
C LEU A 233 -6.31 4.58 14.28
N HIS A 234 -5.32 3.80 14.69
CA HIS A 234 -4.54 4.12 15.89
C HIS A 234 -3.75 5.43 15.74
N LEU A 235 -3.22 5.74 14.55
CA LEU A 235 -2.56 7.04 14.29
C LEU A 235 -3.52 8.22 14.40
N LEU A 236 -4.76 8.04 13.96
CA LEU A 236 -5.81 9.06 14.05
C LEU A 236 -6.24 9.32 15.50
N ASP A 237 -6.05 8.35 16.39
CA ASP A 237 -6.54 8.34 17.79
C ASP A 237 -5.43 8.52 18.84
N LEU A 238 -4.19 8.82 18.44
CA LEU A 238 -2.99 8.78 19.32
C LEU A 238 -3.14 9.56 20.64
N ASP A 239 -3.74 10.75 20.58
CA ASP A 239 -3.84 11.68 21.71
C ASP A 239 -5.29 11.88 22.19
N ASN A 240 -6.27 11.35 21.46
CA ASN A 240 -7.69 11.48 21.77
C ASN A 240 -8.28 10.11 22.13
N ASN A 241 -8.29 9.72 23.41
CA ASN A 241 -9.01 8.51 23.87
C ASN A 241 -10.55 8.53 23.63
N ASN A 242 -11.06 9.47 22.84
CA ASN A 242 -12.43 9.93 22.76
C ASN A 242 -12.97 10.09 21.34
N LEU A 243 -12.26 9.73 20.25
CA LEU A 243 -12.84 9.86 18.90
C LEU A 243 -14.06 8.96 18.66
N GLY A 244 -14.43 8.10 19.62
CA GLY A 244 -15.55 7.19 19.45
C GLY A 244 -15.34 6.24 18.26
N ILE A 245 -14.09 6.07 17.79
CA ILE A 245 -13.66 5.01 16.87
C ILE A 245 -13.70 3.68 17.65
N LYS A 246 -14.87 3.35 18.19
CA LYS A 246 -15.14 2.23 19.08
C LYS A 246 -15.73 1.02 18.36
N THR A 247 -15.98 1.05 17.04
CA THR A 247 -16.87 0.05 16.43
C THR A 247 -16.44 -0.56 15.09
N TYR A 248 -15.13 -0.69 14.80
CA TYR A 248 -14.66 -1.69 13.84
C TYR A 248 -13.35 -2.38 14.32
N ARG A 249 -13.37 -2.84 15.57
CA ARG A 249 -12.25 -3.52 16.26
C ARG A 249 -12.21 -5.04 16.06
N GLU A 250 -12.67 -5.56 14.94
CA GLU A 250 -12.88 -7.02 14.89
C GLU A 250 -11.74 -7.79 14.23
N LYS A 251 -11.05 -7.21 13.23
CA LYS A 251 -10.20 -8.03 12.35
C LYS A 251 -8.70 -7.86 12.51
N GLY A 252 -8.24 -6.70 12.97
CA GLY A 252 -6.82 -6.35 13.01
C GLY A 252 -6.34 -5.86 14.37
N ILE A 253 -5.03 -5.97 14.59
CA ILE A 253 -4.31 -5.42 15.72
C ILE A 253 -3.34 -4.38 15.15
N SER A 254 -3.39 -3.15 15.67
CA SER A 254 -2.43 -2.11 15.27
C SER A 254 -0.99 -2.62 15.40
N LEU A 255 -0.18 -2.39 14.37
CA LEU A 255 1.24 -2.75 14.30
C LEU A 255 2.10 -2.02 15.34
N PHE A 256 1.59 -0.93 15.93
CA PHE A 256 2.20 -0.24 17.08
C PHE A 256 1.90 -0.89 18.44
N LYS A 257 1.08 -1.94 18.48
CA LYS A 257 0.83 -2.77 19.67
C LYS A 257 1.47 -4.14 19.46
N LYS A 258 1.82 -4.82 20.55
CA LYS A 258 2.45 -6.15 20.47
C LYS A 258 1.45 -7.16 19.91
N ILE A 259 1.80 -7.83 18.81
CA ILE A 259 1.01 -8.91 18.24
C ILE A 259 1.50 -10.26 18.81
N PRO A 260 0.62 -11.20 19.18
CA PRO A 260 1.03 -12.52 19.68
C PRO A 260 1.90 -13.27 18.67
N ARG A 261 3.00 -13.87 19.12
CA ARG A 261 3.92 -14.63 18.24
C ARG A 261 3.30 -15.91 17.69
N ASN A 262 2.36 -16.50 18.42
CA ASN A 262 1.61 -17.69 18.06
C ASN A 262 0.31 -17.38 17.28
N ARG A 263 0.16 -16.15 16.76
CA ARG A 263 -1.02 -15.75 16.00
C ARG A 263 -1.22 -16.66 14.78
N SER A 264 -2.36 -17.33 14.73
CA SER A 264 -2.76 -18.19 13.63
C SER A 264 -3.39 -17.39 12.47
N CYS A 265 -3.57 -18.03 11.32
CA CYS A 265 -4.34 -17.45 10.22
C CYS A 265 -5.80 -17.17 10.61
N GLN A 266 -6.38 -17.95 11.52
CA GLN A 266 -7.74 -17.71 12.03
C GLN A 266 -7.78 -16.43 12.87
N ASP A 267 -6.82 -16.24 13.78
CA ASP A 267 -6.69 -15.01 14.59
C ASP A 267 -6.43 -13.76 13.72
N ALA A 268 -5.80 -13.96 12.56
CA ALA A 268 -5.55 -12.92 11.56
C ALA A 268 -6.69 -12.73 10.55
N HIS A 269 -7.80 -13.46 10.70
CA HIS A 269 -8.94 -13.44 9.78
C HIS A 269 -8.58 -13.74 8.31
N ILE A 270 -7.58 -14.60 8.11
CA ILE A 270 -7.15 -15.07 6.80
C ILE A 270 -7.92 -16.35 6.48
N PRO A 271 -8.78 -16.37 5.44
CA PRO A 271 -9.43 -17.60 5.00
C PRO A 271 -8.40 -18.70 4.69
N SER A 272 -8.70 -19.95 5.03
CA SER A 272 -7.76 -21.09 4.89
C SER A 272 -7.09 -21.16 3.52
N LYS A 273 -7.84 -20.92 2.43
CA LYS A 273 -7.31 -20.89 1.06
C LYS A 273 -6.23 -19.84 0.81
N TRP A 274 -6.19 -18.76 1.59
CA TRP A 274 -5.21 -17.66 1.50
C TRP A 274 -4.13 -17.71 2.58
N CYS A 275 -4.19 -18.67 3.50
CA CYS A 275 -3.21 -18.82 4.57
C CYS A 275 -1.88 -19.35 4.04
N ALA A 276 -0.81 -18.54 4.08
CA ALA A 276 0.53 -19.00 3.70
C ALA A 276 1.15 -19.97 4.72
N CYS A 277 0.66 -20.00 5.97
CA CYS A 277 1.18 -20.92 7.00
C CYS A 277 0.86 -22.39 6.72
N ASN A 278 -0.11 -22.67 5.83
CA ASN A 278 -0.46 -24.03 5.43
C ASN A 278 0.58 -24.65 4.48
N PHE A 279 1.50 -23.85 3.94
CA PHE A 279 2.60 -24.32 3.11
C PHE A 279 3.71 -24.81 4.05
N ARG A 280 3.83 -26.13 4.23
CA ARG A 280 5.04 -26.73 4.81
C ARG A 280 6.12 -26.70 3.72
N LEU A 281 7.21 -25.97 3.97
CA LEU A 281 8.44 -26.04 3.18
C LEU A 281 9.23 -27.27 3.57
#